data_AF-A0A970S111-F1
#
_entry.id   AF-A0A970S111-F1
#
_cell.length_a   1.000
_cell.length_b   1.000
_cell.length_c   1.000
_cell.angle_alpha   90.00
_cell.angle_beta   90.00
_cell.angle_gamma   90.00
#
_symmetry.space_group_name_H-M   'P 1'
#
loop_
_entity.id
_entity.type
_entity.pdbx_description
1 polymer ?
#
loop_
_entity_poly.entity_id
_entity_poly.type
_entity_poly.pdbx_seq_one_letter_code
_entity_poly.pdbx_strand_id
1 'polypeptide(L)'
;METGLSNSLPACILVWASYYFNNSSLILPALTVFAAATADTLSSELGMLSSGRVFSILSGKTVTRGLSGGVTWIGLAAGLIGSVVLSILVIPLYGFKGLIISSSLGFGGTLIDSVVGEIFQAKYKREDDLLQEEPALPDDEVCRGFAWITNNTVNMISLFIVAILGLFFL
;
A
#
# COMPACT_ATOMS: atom_id res chain seq x y z
N MET A 1 -9.27 -1.15 -14.37
CA MET A 1 -8.61 0.07 -14.90
C MET A 1 -8.48 1.17 -13.84
N GLU A 2 -9.27 1.17 -12.75
CA GLU A 2 -9.25 2.25 -11.73
C GLU A 2 -8.07 2.20 -10.74
N THR A 3 -7.52 1.02 -10.45
CA THR A 3 -6.41 0.85 -9.48
C THR A 3 -5.11 1.54 -9.90
N GLY A 4 -4.88 1.74 -11.20
CA GLY A 4 -3.68 2.41 -11.69
C GLY A 4 -3.65 3.91 -11.36
N LEU A 5 -4.81 4.54 -11.27
CA LEU A 5 -4.92 5.98 -11.02
C LEU A 5 -4.63 6.30 -9.54
N SER A 6 -5.24 5.55 -8.61
CA SER A 6 -5.00 5.71 -7.16
C SER A 6 -3.54 5.48 -6.80
N ASN A 7 -2.89 4.49 -7.44
CA ASN A 7 -1.51 4.13 -7.16
C ASN A 7 -0.47 5.11 -7.73
N SER A 8 -0.83 5.91 -8.73
CA SER A 8 0.11 6.79 -9.44
C SER A 8 -0.10 8.28 -9.14
N LEU A 9 -1.30 8.69 -8.74
CA LEU A 9 -1.66 10.10 -8.60
C LEU A 9 -0.75 10.88 -7.62
N PRO A 10 -0.44 10.39 -6.40
CA PRO A 10 0.44 11.14 -5.49
C PRO A 10 1.85 11.34 -6.06
N ALA A 11 2.38 10.34 -6.77
CA ALA A 11 3.67 10.43 -7.44
C ALA A 11 3.62 11.42 -8.62
N CYS A 12 2.56 11.37 -9.44
CA CYS A 12 2.37 12.31 -10.55
C CYS A 12 2.30 13.77 -10.07
N ILE A 13 1.63 14.03 -8.96
CA ILE A 13 1.57 15.37 -8.35
C ILE A 13 2.97 15.84 -7.95
N LEU A 14 3.77 14.98 -7.30
CA LEU A 14 5.14 15.31 -6.89
C LEU A 14 6.06 15.56 -8.10
N VAL A 15 5.97 14.75 -9.15
CA VAL A 15 6.73 14.94 -10.40
C VAL A 15 6.34 16.24 -11.08
N TRP A 16 5.04 16.51 -11.21
CA TRP A 16 4.54 17.75 -11.79
C TRP A 16 5.01 18.98 -10.98
N ALA A 17 4.92 18.92 -9.65
CA ALA A 17 5.41 19.98 -8.77
C ALA A 17 6.93 20.16 -8.89
N SER A 18 7.70 19.09 -9.00
CA SER A 18 9.15 19.13 -9.23
C SER A 18 9.49 19.94 -10.48
N TYR A 19 8.78 19.67 -11.58
CA TYR A 19 8.94 20.38 -12.84
C TYR A 19 8.49 21.86 -12.74
N TYR A 20 7.30 22.11 -12.21
CA TYR A 20 6.71 23.46 -12.16
C TYR A 20 7.52 24.40 -11.25
N PHE A 21 8.01 23.92 -10.11
CA PHE A 21 8.78 24.71 -9.15
C PHE A 21 10.30 24.61 -9.34
N ASN A 22 10.78 23.90 -10.37
CA ASN A 22 12.21 23.58 -10.57
C ASN A 22 12.89 23.02 -9.31
N ASN A 23 12.17 22.19 -8.56
CA ASN A 23 12.64 21.60 -7.30
C ASN A 23 12.89 20.09 -7.49
N SER A 24 14.12 19.75 -7.88
CA SER A 24 14.53 18.36 -8.10
C SER A 24 14.48 17.51 -6.83
N SER A 25 14.49 18.11 -5.63
CA SER A 25 14.41 17.33 -4.38
C SER A 25 13.12 16.52 -4.31
N LEU A 26 12.02 16.99 -4.91
CA LEU A 26 10.72 16.30 -4.96
C LEU A 26 10.73 14.98 -5.74
N ILE A 27 11.80 14.66 -6.47
CA ILE A 27 11.94 13.38 -7.18
C ILE A 27 12.09 12.21 -6.21
N LEU A 28 12.79 12.39 -5.08
CA LEU A 28 12.94 11.35 -4.05
C LEU A 28 11.60 10.85 -3.49
N PRO A 29 10.72 11.71 -2.94
CA PRO A 29 9.41 11.25 -2.47
C PRO A 29 8.54 10.69 -3.60
N ALA A 30 8.65 11.20 -4.84
CA ALA A 30 7.91 10.65 -5.97
C ALA A 30 8.30 9.20 -6.28
N LEU A 31 9.60 8.90 -6.35
CA LEU A 31 10.11 7.54 -6.53
C LEU A 31 9.79 6.64 -5.33
N THR A 32 9.77 7.21 -4.11
CA THR A 32 9.39 6.48 -2.89
C THR A 32 7.92 6.06 -2.93
N VAL A 33 7.01 6.91 -3.45
CA VAL A 33 5.60 6.55 -3.66
C VAL A 33 5.48 5.38 -4.66
N PHE A 34 6.22 5.42 -5.77
CA PHE A 34 6.23 4.29 -6.71
C PHE A 34 6.79 3.01 -6.07
N ALA A 35 7.84 3.12 -5.25
CA ALA A 35 8.38 2.02 -4.47
C ALA A 35 7.33 1.43 -3.51
N ALA A 36 6.53 2.26 -2.85
CA ALA A 36 5.43 1.81 -2.01
C ALA A 36 4.33 1.09 -2.80
N ALA A 37 3.86 1.67 -3.91
CA ALA A 37 2.83 1.05 -4.74
C ALA A 37 3.28 -0.31 -5.30
N THR A 38 4.55 -0.43 -5.67
CA THR A 38 5.13 -1.69 -6.16
C THR A 38 5.30 -2.71 -5.04
N ALA A 39 5.77 -2.28 -3.86
CA ALA A 39 5.86 -3.13 -2.69
C ALA A 39 4.50 -3.71 -2.31
N ASP A 40 3.46 -2.88 -2.32
CA ASP A 40 2.11 -3.29 -1.97
C ASP A 40 1.49 -4.26 -2.99
N THR A 41 1.66 -3.97 -4.29
CA THR A 41 1.20 -4.85 -5.36
C THR A 41 1.88 -6.22 -5.29
N LEU A 42 3.22 -6.26 -5.12
CA LEU A 42 3.94 -7.54 -5.01
C LEU A 42 3.61 -8.28 -3.71
N SER A 43 3.42 -7.55 -2.61
CA SER A 43 3.04 -8.12 -1.31
C SER A 43 1.67 -8.81 -1.40
N SER A 44 0.69 -8.14 -1.99
CA SER A 44 -0.67 -8.67 -2.14
C SER A 44 -0.74 -9.79 -3.17
N GLU A 45 -0.15 -9.65 -4.36
CA GLU A 45 -0.19 -10.70 -5.40
C GLU A 45 0.54 -11.98 -4.97
N LEU A 46 1.80 -11.87 -4.52
CA LEU A 46 2.56 -13.04 -4.07
C LEU A 46 2.05 -13.57 -2.73
N GLY A 47 1.51 -12.70 -1.87
CA GLY A 47 0.80 -13.09 -0.66
C GLY A 47 -0.47 -13.88 -0.95
N MET A 48 -1.23 -13.54 -2.01
CA MET A 48 -2.42 -14.24 -2.47
C MET A 48 -2.12 -15.56 -3.21
N LEU A 49 -0.89 -15.77 -3.65
CA LEU A 49 -0.44 -17.05 -4.21
C LEU A 49 0.13 -18.01 -3.14
N SER A 50 0.50 -17.50 -1.97
CA SER A 50 1.06 -18.31 -0.87
C SER A 50 0.06 -19.33 -0.30
N SER A 51 0.40 -20.58 -0.06
CA SER A 51 -0.47 -21.49 0.73
C SER A 51 -0.39 -21.27 2.25
N GLY A 52 0.37 -20.25 2.69
CA GLY A 52 0.64 -19.98 4.09
C GLY A 52 -0.53 -19.37 4.87
N ARG A 53 -0.36 -19.30 6.19
CA ARG A 53 -1.31 -18.62 7.08
C ARG A 53 -1.32 -17.11 6.83
N VAL A 54 -2.52 -16.54 6.81
CA VAL A 54 -2.77 -15.09 6.71
C VAL A 54 -3.05 -14.56 8.12
N PHE A 55 -2.38 -13.50 8.51
CA PHE A 55 -2.50 -12.88 9.83
C PHE A 55 -2.98 -11.44 9.71
N SER A 56 -3.85 -11.00 10.60
CA SER A 56 -4.19 -9.58 10.69
C SER A 56 -2.98 -8.78 11.18
N ILE A 57 -2.62 -7.71 10.45
CA ILE A 57 -1.49 -6.85 10.79
C ILE A 57 -1.61 -6.20 12.18
N LEU A 58 -2.84 -5.97 12.65
CA LEU A 58 -3.09 -5.37 13.97
C LEU A 58 -3.11 -6.40 15.10
N SER A 59 -3.82 -7.51 14.91
CA SER A 59 -4.07 -8.46 16.00
C SER A 59 -3.11 -9.65 16.03
N GLY A 60 -2.39 -9.90 14.93
CA GLY A 60 -1.55 -11.09 14.74
C GLY A 60 -2.32 -12.41 14.67
N LYS A 61 -3.66 -12.38 14.75
CA LYS A 61 -4.51 -13.57 14.68
C LYS A 61 -4.70 -14.00 13.23
N THR A 62 -4.89 -15.29 13.02
CA THR A 62 -5.24 -15.84 11.70
C THR A 62 -6.58 -15.27 11.23
N VAL A 63 -6.63 -14.81 9.99
CA VAL A 63 -7.85 -14.25 9.36
C VAL A 63 -8.13 -14.94 8.03
N THR A 64 -9.36 -14.74 7.52
CA THR A 64 -9.74 -15.19 6.18
C THR A 64 -8.84 -14.53 5.14
N ARG A 65 -8.44 -15.31 4.14
CA ARG A 65 -7.62 -14.85 3.03
C ARG A 65 -8.40 -13.84 2.18
N GLY A 66 -7.70 -12.81 1.69
CA GLY A 66 -8.29 -11.80 0.82
C GLY A 66 -8.98 -10.65 1.55
N LEU A 67 -8.89 -10.60 2.89
CA LEU A 67 -9.31 -9.45 3.67
C LEU A 67 -8.18 -8.43 3.78
N SER A 68 -8.52 -7.15 3.64
CA SER A 68 -7.69 -6.00 3.99
C SER A 68 -7.19 -6.12 5.41
N GLY A 69 -5.89 -5.83 5.57
CA GLY A 69 -5.15 -6.07 6.80
C GLY A 69 -4.59 -7.47 6.96
N GLY A 70 -4.96 -8.41 6.08
CA GLY A 70 -4.41 -9.76 6.06
C GLY A 70 -3.03 -9.79 5.38
N VAL A 71 -1.99 -10.12 6.15
CA VAL A 71 -0.62 -10.24 5.66
C VAL A 71 -0.11 -11.67 5.74
N THR A 72 0.82 -12.04 4.85
CA THR A 72 1.54 -13.32 4.89
C THR A 72 3.04 -13.07 4.92
N TRP A 73 3.82 -14.03 5.43
CA TRP A 73 5.29 -13.91 5.40
C TRP A 73 5.86 -13.79 3.99
N ILE A 74 5.26 -14.51 3.03
CA ILE A 74 5.67 -14.42 1.61
C ILE A 74 5.34 -13.05 1.04
N GLY A 75 4.15 -12.51 1.34
CA GLY A 75 3.77 -11.15 0.93
C GLY A 75 4.70 -10.09 1.52
N LEU A 76 5.02 -10.16 2.81
CA LEU A 76 5.95 -9.23 3.45
C LEU A 76 7.35 -9.29 2.81
N ALA A 77 7.86 -10.49 2.53
CA ALA A 77 9.15 -10.65 1.83
C ALA A 77 9.09 -10.09 0.40
N ALA A 78 8.01 -10.37 -0.33
CA ALA A 78 7.78 -9.86 -1.68
C ALA A 78 7.71 -8.33 -1.70
N GLY A 79 6.99 -7.72 -0.77
CA GLY A 79 6.89 -6.26 -0.65
C GLY A 79 8.24 -5.62 -0.33
N LEU A 80 9.02 -6.22 0.57
CA LEU A 80 10.37 -5.74 0.88
C LEU A 80 11.29 -5.81 -0.34
N ILE A 81 11.27 -6.92 -1.08
CA ILE A 81 12.06 -7.07 -2.31
C ILE A 81 11.59 -6.04 -3.35
N GLY A 82 10.28 -5.89 -3.52
CA GLY A 82 9.67 -4.91 -4.42
C GLY A 82 10.11 -3.48 -4.14
N SER A 83 10.07 -3.06 -2.88
CA SER A 83 10.49 -1.71 -2.47
C SER A 83 11.97 -1.48 -2.74
N VAL A 84 12.83 -2.47 -2.45
CA VAL A 84 14.27 -2.39 -2.68
C VAL A 84 14.58 -2.29 -4.17
N VAL A 85 14.00 -3.18 -4.99
CA VAL A 85 14.22 -3.21 -6.43
C VAL A 85 13.87 -1.87 -7.07
N LEU A 86 12.72 -1.30 -6.72
CA LEU A 86 12.31 -0.03 -7.31
C LEU A 86 13.13 1.16 -6.77
N SER A 87 13.56 1.09 -5.52
CA SER A 87 14.41 2.12 -4.89
C SER A 87 15.84 2.16 -5.45
N ILE A 88 16.29 1.17 -6.24
CA ILE A 88 17.58 1.24 -6.96
C ILE A 88 17.61 2.44 -7.91
N LEU A 89 16.45 2.84 -8.47
CA LEU A 89 16.35 3.99 -9.37
C LEU A 89 16.71 5.33 -8.70
N VAL A 90 16.70 5.38 -7.37
CA VAL A 90 17.03 6.57 -6.58
C VAL A 90 18.55 6.78 -6.47
N ILE A 91 19.35 5.72 -6.63
CA ILE A 91 20.81 5.73 -6.40
C ILE A 91 21.55 6.79 -7.23
N PRO A 92 21.29 6.97 -8.54
CA PRO A 92 22.03 7.96 -9.34
C PRO A 92 21.88 9.41 -8.86
N LEU A 93 20.77 9.72 -8.17
CA LEU A 93 20.45 11.08 -7.72
C LEU A 93 20.73 11.30 -6.22
N TYR A 94 20.56 10.27 -5.39
CA TYR A 94 20.60 10.39 -3.92
C TYR A 94 21.50 9.35 -3.23
N GLY A 95 22.20 8.52 -4.01
CA GLY A 95 23.13 7.49 -3.52
C GLY A 95 22.48 6.42 -2.64
N PHE A 96 23.31 5.70 -1.88
CA PHE A 96 22.87 4.66 -0.95
C PHE A 96 21.94 5.18 0.16
N LYS A 97 22.11 6.44 0.58
CA LYS A 97 21.21 7.06 1.56
C LYS A 97 19.77 7.12 1.01
N GLY A 98 19.61 7.56 -0.23
CA GLY A 98 18.31 7.57 -0.91
C GLY A 98 17.70 6.18 -1.08
N LEU A 99 18.51 5.17 -1.42
CA LEU A 99 18.08 3.77 -1.48
C LEU A 99 17.48 3.30 -0.14
N ILE A 100 18.17 3.54 0.97
CA ILE A 100 17.71 3.12 2.31
C ILE A 100 16.41 3.84 2.68
N ILE A 101 16.34 5.15 2.47
CA ILE A 101 15.13 5.94 2.77
C ILE A 101 13.95 5.46 1.93
N SER A 102 14.12 5.39 0.60
CA SER A 102 13.06 5.01 -0.34
C SER A 102 12.59 3.57 -0.12
N SER A 103 13.50 2.62 0.12
CA SER A 103 13.12 1.21 0.35
C SER A 103 12.42 1.02 1.69
N SER A 104 12.86 1.73 2.74
CA SER A 104 12.25 1.68 4.07
C SER A 104 10.85 2.30 4.07
N LEU A 105 10.70 3.51 3.49
CA LEU A 105 9.40 4.16 3.37
C LEU A 105 8.49 3.43 2.39
N GLY A 106 9.03 2.90 1.29
CA GLY A 106 8.30 2.09 0.32
C GLY A 106 7.71 0.83 0.96
N PHE A 107 8.53 0.07 1.68
CA PHE A 107 8.03 -1.08 2.44
C PHE A 107 7.10 -0.67 3.60
N GLY A 108 7.42 0.43 4.29
CA GLY A 108 6.52 1.00 5.29
C GLY A 108 5.14 1.35 4.72
N GLY A 109 5.08 1.77 3.46
CA GLY A 109 3.85 2.07 2.73
C GLY A 109 2.88 0.89 2.66
N THR A 110 3.36 -0.33 2.35
CA THR A 110 2.49 -1.52 2.33
C THR A 110 2.01 -1.92 3.73
N LEU A 111 2.80 -1.65 4.77
CA LEU A 111 2.37 -1.87 6.16
C LEU A 111 1.30 -0.86 6.59
N ILE A 112 1.50 0.42 6.23
CA ILE A 112 0.51 1.48 6.45
C ILE A 112 -0.78 1.12 5.73
N ASP A 113 -0.69 0.64 4.49
CA ASP A 113 -1.85 0.22 3.70
C ASP A 113 -2.65 -0.87 4.39
N SER A 114 -1.98 -1.95 4.79
CA SER A 114 -2.60 -3.05 5.54
C SER A 114 -3.27 -2.55 6.82
N VAL A 115 -2.65 -1.60 7.55
CA VAL A 115 -3.21 -1.03 8.78
C VAL A 115 -4.44 -0.17 8.49
N VAL A 116 -4.37 0.71 7.49
CA VAL A 116 -5.48 1.59 7.09
C VAL A 116 -6.66 0.74 6.60
N GLY A 117 -6.39 -0.27 5.76
CA GLY A 117 -7.39 -1.22 5.28
C GLY A 117 -8.07 -1.97 6.42
N GLU A 118 -7.30 -2.55 7.36
CA GLU A 118 -7.87 -3.27 8.51
C GLU A 118 -8.81 -2.40 9.37
N ILE A 119 -8.51 -1.11 9.51
CA ILE A 119 -9.27 -0.19 10.37
C ILE A 119 -10.53 0.31 9.64
N PHE A 120 -10.37 0.72 8.38
CA PHE A 120 -11.34 1.60 7.72
C PHE A 120 -12.12 0.93 6.58
N GLN A 121 -11.57 -0.09 5.93
CA GLN A 121 -12.20 -0.72 4.77
C GLN A 121 -13.46 -1.51 5.19
N ALA A 122 -14.49 -1.44 4.34
CA ALA A 122 -15.75 -2.13 4.59
C ALA A 122 -15.56 -3.66 4.63
N LYS A 123 -16.15 -4.30 5.65
CA LYS A 123 -16.24 -5.75 5.79
C LYS A 123 -17.70 -6.15 5.96
N TYR A 124 -18.15 -7.07 5.13
CA TYR A 124 -19.47 -7.68 5.11
C TYR A 124 -19.38 -9.10 5.66
N LYS A 125 -20.46 -9.58 6.25
CA LYS A 125 -20.53 -10.94 6.80
C LYS A 125 -21.29 -11.84 5.83
N ARG A 126 -20.70 -12.99 5.52
CA ARG A 126 -21.27 -14.01 4.64
C ARG A 126 -22.12 -15.01 5.45
N GLU A 127 -22.93 -15.81 4.74
CA GLU A 127 -23.77 -16.87 5.34
C GLU A 127 -22.97 -17.90 6.16
N ASP A 128 -21.70 -18.12 5.83
CA ASP A 128 -20.78 -19.07 6.51
C ASP A 128 -20.02 -18.44 7.69
N ASP A 129 -20.49 -17.30 8.23
CA ASP A 129 -19.87 -16.50 9.28
C ASP A 129 -18.49 -15.90 8.94
N LEU A 130 -18.00 -16.06 7.70
CA LEU A 130 -16.75 -15.44 7.24
C LEU A 130 -16.96 -13.98 6.83
N LEU A 131 -15.89 -13.20 6.91
CA LEU A 131 -15.88 -11.83 6.41
C LEU A 131 -15.41 -11.77 4.94
N GLN A 132 -15.96 -10.83 4.20
CA GLN A 132 -15.56 -10.46 2.83
C GLN A 132 -15.65 -8.93 2.66
N GLU A 133 -15.07 -8.39 1.59
CA GLU A 133 -14.95 -6.93 1.40
C GLU A 133 -15.94 -6.35 0.39
N GLU A 134 -16.61 -7.22 -0.35
CA GLU A 134 -17.68 -6.87 -1.27
C GLU A 134 -19.00 -7.45 -0.72
N PRO A 135 -20.13 -6.76 -0.89
CA PRO A 135 -21.43 -7.31 -0.52
C PRO A 135 -21.78 -8.51 -1.42
N ALA A 136 -22.29 -9.61 -0.84
CA ALA A 136 -22.80 -10.75 -1.61
C ALA A 136 -24.20 -10.46 -2.17
N LEU A 137 -24.99 -9.70 -1.41
CA LEU A 137 -26.34 -9.27 -1.78
C LEU A 137 -26.46 -7.74 -1.72
N PRO A 138 -27.36 -7.12 -2.51
CA PRO A 138 -27.55 -5.66 -2.52
C PRO A 138 -27.89 -5.06 -1.15
N ASP A 139 -28.53 -5.84 -0.28
CA ASP A 139 -29.03 -5.41 1.03
C ASP A 139 -28.05 -5.80 2.18
N ASP A 140 -26.85 -6.28 1.87
CA ASP A 140 -25.86 -6.63 2.89
C ASP A 140 -25.38 -5.38 3.64
N GLU A 141 -25.54 -5.39 4.96
CA GLU A 141 -25.08 -4.30 5.82
C GLU A 141 -23.58 -4.43 6.14
N VAL A 142 -22.90 -3.28 6.19
CA VAL A 142 -21.50 -3.20 6.60
C VAL A 142 -21.36 -3.56 8.07
N CYS A 143 -20.63 -4.64 8.35
CA CYS A 143 -20.39 -5.10 9.71
C CYS A 143 -19.22 -4.37 10.38
N ARG A 144 -18.24 -3.89 9.59
CA ARG A 144 -17.07 -3.12 10.08
C ARG A 144 -16.54 -2.21 8.99
N GLY A 145 -15.96 -1.08 9.38
CA GLY A 145 -15.40 -0.09 8.47
C GLY A 145 -16.48 0.80 7.86
N PHE A 146 -16.20 1.42 6.72
CA PHE A 146 -17.09 2.36 6.05
C PHE A 146 -17.34 1.94 4.60
N ALA A 147 -18.61 1.86 4.19
CA ALA A 147 -19.03 1.41 2.85
C ALA A 147 -18.34 2.14 1.68
N TRP A 148 -17.99 3.41 1.87
CA TRP A 148 -17.34 4.25 0.85
C TRP A 148 -15.81 4.10 0.81
N ILE A 149 -15.21 3.41 1.78
CA ILE A 149 -13.78 3.15 1.83
C ILE A 149 -13.52 1.82 1.13
N THR A 150 -13.01 1.93 -0.08
CA THR A 150 -12.62 0.80 -0.94
C THR A 150 -11.09 0.65 -0.92
N ASN A 151 -10.58 -0.43 -1.51
CA ASN A 151 -9.15 -0.63 -1.73
C ASN A 151 -8.48 0.58 -2.42
N ASN A 152 -9.15 1.20 -3.40
CA ASN A 152 -8.62 2.39 -4.07
C ASN A 152 -8.50 3.58 -3.12
N THR A 153 -9.47 3.75 -2.22
CA THR A 153 -9.45 4.81 -1.19
C THR A 153 -8.29 4.60 -0.22
N VAL A 154 -8.10 3.36 0.24
CA VAL A 154 -7.01 2.97 1.14
C VAL A 154 -5.66 3.23 0.48
N ASN A 155 -5.41 2.66 -0.71
CA ASN A 155 -4.17 2.88 -1.46
C ASN A 155 -3.84 4.36 -1.65
N MET A 156 -4.84 5.16 -2.02
CA MET A 156 -4.65 6.60 -2.21
C MET A 156 -4.21 7.28 -0.90
N ILE A 157 -4.88 7.01 0.22
CA ILE A 157 -4.52 7.54 1.54
C ILE A 157 -3.10 7.10 1.94
N SER A 158 -2.81 5.82 1.84
CA SER A 158 -1.50 5.22 2.17
C SER A 158 -0.37 5.87 1.39
N LEU A 159 -0.55 6.06 0.08
CA LEU A 159 0.46 6.65 -0.79
C LEU A 159 0.62 8.15 -0.58
N PHE A 160 -0.44 8.89 -0.21
CA PHE A 160 -0.29 10.28 0.24
C PHE A 160 0.47 10.37 1.57
N ILE A 161 0.26 9.43 2.51
CA ILE A 161 1.05 9.37 3.73
C ILE A 161 2.53 9.13 3.39
N VAL A 162 2.83 8.17 2.52
CA VAL A 162 4.21 7.91 2.04
C VAL A 162 4.81 9.16 1.39
N ALA A 163 4.06 9.85 0.52
CA ALA A 163 4.49 11.09 -0.11
C ALA A 163 4.90 12.13 0.94
N ILE A 164 4.02 12.39 1.92
CA ILE A 164 4.27 13.35 3.01
C ILE A 164 5.48 12.93 3.86
N LEU A 165 5.59 11.64 4.20
CA LEU A 165 6.74 11.12 4.94
C LEU A 165 8.05 11.32 4.17
N GLY A 166 8.03 11.12 2.85
CA GLY A 166 9.18 11.37 1.99
C GLY A 166 9.62 12.85 1.94
N LEU A 167 8.68 13.79 2.12
CA LEU A 167 9.00 15.23 2.14
C LEU A 167 9.89 15.62 3.34
N PHE A 168 9.90 14.85 4.43
CA PHE A 168 10.79 15.11 5.58
C PHE A 168 12.27 14.79 5.30
N PHE A 169 12.58 14.19 4.14
CA PHE A 169 13.94 13.79 3.75
C PHE A 169 14.50 14.61 2.58
N LEU A 170 13.84 15.72 2.23
CA LEU A 170 14.28 16.68 1.21
C LEU A 170 15.52 17.48 1.62
#